data_AF-A0AAE4QZE6-F1
#
_entry.id   AF-A0AAE4QZE6-F1
#
_cell.length_a   1.000
_cell.length_b   1.000
_cell.length_c   1.000
_cell.angle_alpha   90.00
_cell.angle_beta   90.00
_cell.angle_gamma   90.00
#
_symmetry.space_group_name_H-M   'P 1'
#
loop_
_entity.id
_entity.type
_entity.pdbx_description
1 polymer ?
#
loop_
_entity_poly.entity_id
_entity_poly.type
_entity_poly.pdbx_seq_one_letter_code
_entity_poly.pdbx_strand_id
1 'polypeptide(L)'
;MRIAVHVFDGITMFHLAAPLLVFGEVTRLGLADGWQVDTWSTDGGDVNTAEGIVLGDLDGPGTAEQADILVFPSWSPELSDRDPCLLSIVRGAHARGSLVAGLCLGAYPVVASGVLDGRTVVTHWEGAAELARRYPAVDVRPSDLYIDHGDVITSAGTAASLDACVHIVRSRLGAAKAAVLARRIVVAPHREGDQAQYVELPVPDGGDDGEIGETIEWALANLDRPLSVDELAGHACMSRRSFARKFRATTGTSPGRWVLSRRLDHARTLLETTTRSIEDIARDCGFGSAVTFRQNFDRKYSTTPSSYRARFGEAQE
;
A
#
# COMPACT_ATOMS: atom_id res chain seq x y z
N MET A 1 6.13 20.19 -16.24
CA MET A 1 5.35 19.28 -15.40
C MET A 1 5.19 19.94 -14.05
N ARG A 2 4.01 20.49 -13.78
CA ARG A 2 3.65 21.13 -12.50
C ARG A 2 2.86 20.16 -11.64
N ILE A 3 3.32 19.95 -10.42
CA ILE A 3 2.77 18.97 -9.48
C ILE A 3 2.32 19.74 -8.25
N ALA A 4 1.02 19.73 -7.99
CA ALA A 4 0.45 20.41 -6.83
C ALA A 4 0.12 19.38 -5.74
N VAL A 5 0.75 19.52 -4.58
CA VAL A 5 0.59 18.64 -3.43
C VAL A 5 -0.26 19.35 -2.39
N HIS A 6 -1.44 18.79 -2.09
CA HIS A 6 -2.37 19.37 -1.12
C HIS A 6 -1.87 19.19 0.31
N VAL A 7 -2.06 20.24 1.11
CA VAL A 7 -1.67 20.33 2.52
C VAL A 7 -2.88 20.83 3.32
N PHE A 8 -3.10 20.28 4.51
CA PHE A 8 -4.24 20.63 5.38
C PHE A 8 -3.87 20.51 6.86
N ASP A 9 -4.60 21.22 7.73
CA ASP A 9 -4.39 21.15 9.17
C ASP A 9 -4.54 19.73 9.74
N GLY A 10 -3.51 19.29 10.46
CA GLY A 10 -3.41 17.95 11.00
C GLY A 10 -2.83 16.93 10.01
N ILE A 11 -2.35 17.33 8.83
CA ILE A 11 -1.59 16.42 7.97
C ILE A 11 -0.30 16.00 8.66
N THR A 12 0.02 14.71 8.60
CA THR A 12 1.30 14.21 9.12
C THR A 12 2.44 14.56 8.17
N MET A 13 3.61 14.91 8.69
CA MET A 13 4.82 15.14 7.91
C MET A 13 5.21 13.94 7.04
N PHE A 14 4.96 12.72 7.52
CA PHE A 14 5.31 11.52 6.78
C PHE A 14 4.52 11.39 5.45
N HIS A 15 3.20 11.55 5.48
CA HIS A 15 2.37 11.51 4.27
C HIS A 15 2.74 12.62 3.29
N LEU A 16 3.04 13.82 3.79
CA LEU A 16 3.47 14.94 2.96
C LEU A 16 4.87 14.69 2.34
N ALA A 17 5.80 14.13 3.11
CA ALA A 17 7.17 13.89 2.67
C ALA A 17 7.26 12.87 1.53
N ALA A 18 6.34 11.90 1.44
CA ALA A 18 6.39 10.87 0.40
C ALA A 18 6.34 11.42 -1.04
N PRO A 19 5.29 12.15 -1.47
CA PRO A 19 5.25 12.75 -2.79
C PRO A 19 6.31 13.83 -2.99
N LEU A 20 6.61 14.65 -1.97
CA LEU A 20 7.64 15.69 -2.07
C LEU A 20 9.04 15.11 -2.28
N LEU A 21 9.36 14.01 -1.58
CA LEU A 21 10.62 13.29 -1.76
C LEU A 21 10.72 12.74 -3.17
N VAL A 22 9.72 11.96 -3.62
CA VAL A 22 9.76 11.30 -4.92
C VAL A 22 9.79 12.34 -6.04
N PHE A 23 8.82 13.25 -6.10
CA PHE A 23 8.76 14.20 -7.19
C PHE A 23 9.88 15.24 -7.12
N GLY A 24 10.30 15.66 -5.93
CA GLY A 24 11.42 16.59 -5.78
C GLY A 24 12.76 15.99 -6.20
N GLU A 25 12.98 14.68 -5.96
CA GLU A 25 14.23 14.02 -6.35
C GLU A 25 14.40 13.93 -7.86
N VAL A 26 13.31 13.95 -8.65
CA VAL A 26 13.38 14.06 -10.12
C VAL A 26 14.16 15.31 -10.53
N THR A 27 13.85 16.45 -9.90
CA THR A 27 14.51 17.73 -10.17
C THR A 27 15.95 17.74 -9.65
N ARG A 28 16.18 17.25 -8.42
CA ARG A 28 17.53 17.20 -7.82
C ARG A 28 18.51 16.33 -8.63
N LEU A 29 18.01 15.27 -9.25
CA LEU A 29 18.78 14.37 -10.11
C LEU A 29 18.87 14.84 -11.58
N GLY A 30 18.20 15.94 -11.95
CA GLY A 30 18.17 16.42 -13.32
C GLY A 30 17.52 15.45 -14.31
N LEU A 31 16.54 14.67 -13.85
CA LEU A 31 15.90 13.64 -14.67
C LEU A 31 14.89 14.21 -15.68
N ALA A 32 14.37 15.42 -15.44
CA ALA A 32 13.46 16.12 -16.34
C ALA A 32 13.55 17.64 -16.17
N ASP A 33 13.44 18.35 -17.30
CA ASP A 33 13.37 19.82 -17.32
C ASP A 33 11.94 20.30 -17.01
N GLY A 34 11.83 21.42 -16.29
CA GLY A 34 10.53 22.00 -15.94
C GLY A 34 9.67 21.12 -15.03
N TRP A 35 10.29 20.24 -14.22
CA TRP A 35 9.63 19.45 -13.19
C TRP A 35 9.57 20.26 -11.89
N GLN A 36 8.36 20.72 -11.54
CA GLN A 36 8.10 21.60 -10.40
C GLN A 36 7.09 20.95 -9.47
N VAL A 37 7.35 21.05 -8.17
CA VAL A 37 6.54 20.45 -7.11
C VAL A 37 6.25 21.56 -6.11
N ASP A 38 4.98 21.91 -6.01
CA ASP A 38 4.50 23.02 -5.21
C ASP A 38 3.46 22.50 -4.21
N THR A 39 3.45 23.06 -3.00
CA THR A 39 2.50 22.71 -1.94
C THR A 39 1.43 23.78 -1.81
N TRP A 40 0.17 23.37 -1.68
CA TRP A 40 -0.94 24.31 -1.59
C TRP A 40 -1.95 23.92 -0.51
N SER A 41 -2.59 24.91 0.10
CA SER A 41 -3.71 24.75 1.03
C SER A 41 -5.00 25.36 0.46
N THR A 42 -6.16 24.91 0.95
CA THR A 42 -7.46 25.31 0.40
C THR A 42 -7.74 26.82 0.56
N ASP A 43 -7.16 27.45 1.58
CA ASP A 43 -7.27 28.87 1.87
C ASP A 43 -5.97 29.66 1.61
N GLY A 44 -4.89 28.99 1.20
CA GLY A 44 -3.55 29.58 1.08
C GLY A 44 -2.91 29.99 2.40
N GLY A 45 -3.50 29.56 3.53
CA GLY A 45 -2.99 29.83 4.87
C GLY A 45 -1.92 28.84 5.29
N ASP A 46 -1.16 29.24 6.32
CA ASP A 46 -0.23 28.37 7.03
C ASP A 46 -0.97 27.15 7.61
N VAL A 47 -0.32 26.00 7.59
CA VAL A 47 -0.88 24.74 8.09
C VAL A 47 -0.10 24.23 9.30
N ASN A 48 -0.82 23.78 10.32
CA ASN A 48 -0.26 23.06 11.45
C ASN A 48 -0.27 21.55 11.16
N THR A 49 0.91 20.93 11.09
CA THR A 49 1.02 19.47 10.95
C THR A 49 0.67 18.74 12.25
N ALA A 50 0.33 17.45 12.16
CA ALA A 50 0.05 16.62 13.33
C ALA A 50 1.22 16.56 14.32
N GLU A 51 2.45 16.69 13.83
CA GLU A 51 3.68 16.71 14.64
C GLU A 51 3.98 18.08 15.26
N GLY A 52 3.12 19.08 15.06
CA GLY A 52 3.25 20.42 15.64
C GLY A 52 4.21 21.35 14.89
N ILE A 53 4.58 21.00 13.66
CA ILE A 53 5.37 21.87 12.76
C ILE A 53 4.41 22.73 11.96
N VAL A 54 4.68 24.04 11.93
CA VAL A 54 3.94 25.00 11.07
C VAL A 54 4.60 25.04 9.69
N LEU A 55 3.81 24.78 8.65
CA LEU A 55 4.19 24.94 7.27
C LEU A 55 3.62 26.26 6.77
N GLY A 56 4.50 27.25 6.55
CA GLY A 56 4.14 28.54 5.98
C GLY A 56 4.51 28.66 4.50
N ASP A 57 4.22 29.83 3.93
CA ASP A 57 4.45 30.14 2.51
C ASP A 57 3.80 29.13 1.55
N LEU A 58 2.61 28.63 1.91
CA LEU A 58 1.82 27.72 1.08
C LEU A 58 1.09 28.49 -0.03
N ASP A 59 1.03 27.88 -1.21
CA ASP A 59 0.22 28.43 -2.29
C ASP A 59 -1.28 28.25 -2.01
N GLY A 60 -2.09 29.10 -2.64
CA GLY A 60 -3.54 28.93 -2.65
C GLY A 60 -4.03 27.94 -3.73
N PRO A 61 -5.37 27.79 -3.86
CA PRO A 61 -6.02 26.92 -4.84
C PRO A 61 -5.60 27.12 -6.30
N GLY A 62 -5.14 28.33 -6.67
CA GLY A 62 -4.69 28.64 -8.03
C GLY A 62 -3.54 27.74 -8.52
N THR A 63 -2.69 27.24 -7.62
CA THR A 63 -1.63 26.27 -7.97
C THR A 63 -2.22 24.94 -8.41
N ALA A 64 -3.29 24.46 -7.75
CA ALA A 64 -3.99 23.24 -8.14
C ALA A 64 -4.70 23.36 -9.51
N GLU A 65 -5.20 24.56 -9.84
CA GLU A 65 -5.85 24.84 -11.12
C GLU A 65 -4.91 24.82 -12.33
N GLN A 66 -3.59 24.92 -12.11
CA GLN A 66 -2.58 24.92 -13.15
C GLN A 66 -1.73 23.65 -13.19
N ALA A 67 -1.97 22.72 -12.26
CA ALA A 67 -1.19 21.51 -12.11
C ALA A 67 -1.48 20.49 -13.22
N ASP A 68 -0.41 19.85 -13.70
CA ASP A 68 -0.47 18.67 -14.58
C ASP A 68 -0.75 17.40 -13.76
N ILE A 69 -0.35 17.40 -12.48
CA ILE A 69 -0.61 16.34 -11.51
C ILE A 69 -1.09 16.96 -10.20
N LEU A 70 -2.29 16.58 -9.75
CA LEU A 70 -2.85 16.99 -8.47
C LEU A 70 -2.76 15.84 -7.48
N VAL A 71 -2.11 16.05 -6.33
CA VAL A 71 -1.81 15.01 -5.36
C VAL A 71 -2.45 15.33 -4.02
N PHE A 72 -3.23 14.39 -3.49
CA PHE A 72 -3.78 14.39 -2.13
C PHE A 72 -3.00 13.35 -1.31
N PRO A 73 -2.05 13.75 -0.47
CA PRO A 73 -1.15 12.81 0.22
C PRO A 73 -1.83 11.99 1.32
N SER A 74 -2.87 12.58 1.92
CA SER A 74 -3.70 11.98 2.96
C SER A 74 -5.00 12.78 3.07
N TRP A 75 -5.85 12.41 4.03
CA TRP A 75 -7.05 13.16 4.43
C TRP A 75 -7.33 12.94 5.91
N SER A 76 -7.91 13.93 6.57
CA SER A 76 -8.39 13.80 7.96
C SER A 76 -9.88 13.44 7.96
N PRO A 77 -10.32 12.47 8.79
CA PRO A 77 -11.74 12.16 8.96
C PRO A 77 -12.58 13.33 9.49
N GLU A 78 -11.95 14.29 10.17
CA GLU A 78 -12.56 15.51 10.69
C GLU A 78 -12.81 16.56 9.59
N LEU A 79 -12.07 16.49 8.48
CA LEU A 79 -12.26 17.36 7.33
C LEU A 79 -13.38 16.88 6.42
N SER A 80 -14.21 17.83 5.98
CA SER A 80 -15.26 17.55 5.00
C SER A 80 -14.65 17.20 3.64
N ASP A 81 -14.74 15.92 3.27
CA ASP A 81 -14.42 15.43 1.92
C ASP A 81 -15.40 15.91 0.85
N ARG A 82 -16.49 16.59 1.25
CA ARG A 82 -17.54 17.13 0.37
C ARG A 82 -17.53 18.65 0.24
N ASP A 83 -16.43 19.30 0.61
CA ASP A 83 -16.26 20.74 0.38
C ASP A 83 -16.43 21.05 -1.13
N PRO A 84 -17.46 21.82 -1.53
CA PRO A 84 -17.71 22.14 -2.94
C PRO A 84 -16.53 22.80 -3.65
N CYS A 85 -15.72 23.59 -2.93
CA CYS A 85 -14.53 24.23 -3.51
C CYS A 85 -13.48 23.18 -3.87
N LEU A 86 -13.17 22.29 -2.93
CA LEU A 86 -12.23 21.20 -3.16
C LEU A 86 -12.69 20.26 -4.29
N LEU A 87 -13.97 19.89 -4.28
CA LEU A 87 -14.53 19.02 -5.31
C LEU A 87 -14.49 19.66 -6.69
N SER A 88 -14.67 20.98 -6.80
CA SER A 88 -14.57 21.69 -8.07
C SER A 88 -13.14 21.72 -8.59
N ILE A 89 -12.14 21.86 -7.72
CA ILE A 89 -10.71 21.78 -8.07
C ILE A 89 -10.38 20.40 -8.64
N VAL A 90 -10.80 19.32 -7.96
CA VAL A 90 -10.56 17.94 -8.43
C VAL A 90 -11.21 17.69 -9.79
N ARG A 91 -12.49 18.05 -9.94
CA ARG A 91 -13.23 17.90 -11.21
C ARG A 91 -12.62 18.75 -12.32
N GLY A 92 -12.22 19.98 -12.01
CA GLY A 92 -11.58 20.89 -12.94
C GLY A 92 -10.24 20.34 -13.43
N ALA A 93 -9.41 19.82 -12.53
CA ALA A 93 -8.14 19.18 -12.88
C ALA A 93 -8.34 17.97 -13.79
N HIS A 94 -9.26 17.07 -13.41
CA HIS A 94 -9.58 15.89 -14.21
C HIS A 94 -10.13 16.25 -15.60
N ALA A 95 -11.03 17.23 -15.70
CA ALA A 95 -11.60 17.68 -16.97
C ALA A 95 -10.57 18.30 -17.93
N ARG A 96 -9.48 18.88 -17.40
CA ARG A 96 -8.34 19.37 -18.20
C ARG A 96 -7.39 18.26 -18.66
N GLY A 97 -7.58 17.03 -18.19
CA GLY A 97 -6.69 15.89 -18.44
C GLY A 97 -5.49 15.81 -17.50
N SER A 98 -5.51 16.55 -16.38
CA SER A 98 -4.49 16.40 -15.33
C SER A 98 -4.67 15.06 -14.62
N LEU A 99 -3.56 14.45 -14.21
CA LEU A 99 -3.59 13.24 -13.38
C LEU A 99 -4.00 13.62 -11.95
N VAL A 100 -4.99 12.93 -11.39
CA VAL A 100 -5.35 13.09 -9.97
C VAL A 100 -4.85 11.89 -9.18
N ALA A 101 -4.11 12.13 -8.10
CA ALA A 101 -3.54 11.10 -7.24
C ALA A 101 -4.10 11.20 -5.81
N GLY A 102 -4.84 10.19 -5.37
CA GLY A 102 -5.32 10.05 -3.99
C GLY A 102 -4.49 9.01 -3.24
N LEU A 103 -3.58 9.46 -2.38
CA LEU A 103 -2.68 8.57 -1.65
C LEU A 103 -3.20 8.36 -0.23
N CYS A 104 -3.12 7.12 0.29
CA CYS A 104 -3.62 6.81 1.64
C CYS A 104 -5.10 7.25 1.79
N LEU A 105 -5.41 8.02 2.82
CA LEU A 105 -6.74 8.62 3.04
C LEU A 105 -7.06 9.76 2.05
N GLY A 106 -6.08 10.26 1.30
CA GLY A 106 -6.27 11.24 0.23
C GLY A 106 -7.15 10.74 -0.93
N ALA A 107 -7.48 9.44 -0.96
CA ALA A 107 -8.51 8.90 -1.84
C ALA A 107 -9.92 9.46 -1.55
N TYR A 108 -10.23 9.88 -0.31
CA TYR A 108 -11.55 10.38 0.08
C TYR A 108 -12.06 11.57 -0.75
N PRO A 109 -11.35 12.72 -0.81
CA PRO A 109 -11.79 13.85 -1.63
C PRO A 109 -11.84 13.52 -3.13
N VAL A 110 -10.97 12.61 -3.60
CA VAL A 110 -10.98 12.18 -5.01
C VAL A 110 -12.24 11.37 -5.31
N VAL A 111 -12.60 10.40 -4.46
CA VAL A 111 -13.85 9.63 -4.59
C VAL A 111 -15.07 10.52 -4.43
N ALA A 112 -15.08 11.40 -3.43
CA ALA A 112 -16.19 12.32 -3.18
C ALA A 112 -16.48 13.27 -4.35
N SER A 113 -15.48 13.55 -5.20
CA SER A 113 -15.67 14.35 -6.41
C SER A 113 -16.49 13.63 -7.50
N GLY A 114 -16.61 12.31 -7.44
CA GLY A 114 -17.33 11.49 -8.42
C GLY A 114 -16.51 11.10 -9.66
N VAL A 115 -15.25 11.54 -9.77
CA VAL A 115 -14.39 11.18 -10.93
C VAL A 115 -14.04 9.68 -10.97
N LEU A 116 -14.23 8.98 -9.85
CA LEU A 116 -14.00 7.54 -9.71
C LEU A 116 -15.29 6.70 -9.70
N ASP A 117 -16.46 7.30 -9.94
CA ASP A 117 -17.73 6.56 -9.95
C ASP A 117 -17.71 5.40 -10.96
N GLY A 118 -18.10 4.22 -10.48
CA GLY A 118 -18.07 2.96 -11.25
C GLY A 118 -16.70 2.31 -11.38
N ARG A 119 -15.65 2.86 -10.74
CA ARG A 119 -14.27 2.36 -10.85
C ARG A 119 -13.78 1.72 -9.57
N THR A 120 -12.71 0.93 -9.68
CA THR A 120 -12.01 0.33 -8.55
C THR A 120 -11.08 1.33 -7.88
N VAL A 121 -11.02 1.33 -6.55
CA VAL A 121 -10.19 2.27 -5.78
C VAL A 121 -9.50 1.55 -4.63
N VAL A 122 -8.37 2.09 -4.18
CA VAL A 122 -7.70 1.63 -2.97
C VAL A 122 -7.40 2.81 -2.06
N THR A 123 -7.41 2.57 -0.75
CA THR A 123 -7.08 3.55 0.30
C THR A 123 -6.41 2.80 1.47
N HIS A 124 -6.08 3.51 2.55
CA HIS A 124 -5.58 2.87 3.77
C HIS A 124 -6.60 1.85 4.30
N TRP A 125 -6.12 0.71 4.80
CA TRP A 125 -6.99 -0.38 5.23
C TRP A 125 -7.98 0.04 6.34
N GLU A 126 -7.56 0.91 7.26
CA GLU A 126 -8.43 1.48 8.31
C GLU A 126 -9.59 2.29 7.71
N GLY A 127 -9.33 3.01 6.61
CA GLY A 127 -10.31 3.86 5.95
C GLY A 127 -11.13 3.13 4.88
N ALA A 128 -10.79 1.90 4.51
CA ALA A 128 -11.37 1.23 3.34
C ALA A 128 -12.85 0.87 3.54
N ALA A 129 -13.21 0.31 4.70
CA ALA A 129 -14.59 -0.04 5.02
C ALA A 129 -15.50 1.19 5.06
N GLU A 130 -15.01 2.29 5.64
CA GLU A 130 -15.76 3.53 5.74
C GLU A 130 -15.93 4.22 4.38
N LEU A 131 -14.90 4.21 3.54
CA LEU A 131 -14.96 4.75 2.18
C LEU A 131 -16.03 4.00 1.35
N ALA A 132 -16.01 2.66 1.41
CA ALA A 132 -16.98 1.81 0.72
C ALA A 132 -18.42 2.08 1.19
N ARG A 133 -18.61 2.31 2.51
CA ARG A 133 -19.91 2.63 3.10
C ARG A 133 -20.43 4.00 2.64
N ARG A 134 -19.56 5.01 2.60
CA ARG A 134 -19.92 6.40 2.21
C ARG A 134 -20.17 6.56 0.71
N TYR A 135 -19.45 5.79 -0.11
CA TYR A 135 -19.44 5.94 -1.56
C TYR A 135 -19.70 4.60 -2.24
N PRO A 136 -20.96 4.13 -2.30
CA PRO A 136 -21.31 2.83 -2.89
C PRO A 136 -21.13 2.75 -4.41
N ALA A 137 -20.83 3.89 -5.06
CA ALA A 137 -20.56 3.95 -6.50
C ALA A 137 -19.16 3.44 -6.87
N VAL A 138 -18.24 3.27 -5.91
CA VAL A 138 -16.87 2.78 -6.16
C VAL A 138 -16.66 1.37 -5.61
N ASP A 139 -15.76 0.61 -6.24
CA ASP A 139 -15.37 -0.74 -5.81
C ASP A 139 -14.05 -0.69 -5.03
N VAL A 140 -14.12 -0.71 -3.70
CA VAL A 140 -12.93 -0.58 -2.84
C VAL A 140 -12.18 -1.91 -2.74
N ARG A 141 -10.90 -1.90 -3.12
CA ARG A 141 -9.96 -3.03 -3.08
C ARG A 141 -8.92 -2.83 -1.97
N PRO A 142 -9.17 -3.27 -0.73
CA PRO A 142 -8.29 -3.00 0.40
C PRO A 142 -6.95 -3.76 0.34
N SER A 143 -6.83 -4.77 -0.51
CA SER A 143 -5.62 -5.60 -0.61
C SER A 143 -4.57 -5.04 -1.57
N ASP A 144 -4.96 -4.18 -2.51
CA ASP A 144 -4.04 -3.66 -3.54
C ASP A 144 -3.08 -2.61 -2.92
N LEU A 145 -1.93 -2.35 -3.55
CA LEU A 145 -1.03 -1.25 -3.14
C LEU A 145 -1.43 0.05 -3.80
N TYR A 146 -1.67 0.02 -5.10
CA TYR A 146 -2.16 1.15 -5.86
C TYR A 146 -2.91 0.66 -7.09
N ILE A 147 -3.87 1.47 -7.53
CA ILE A 147 -4.66 1.24 -8.73
C ILE A 147 -4.51 2.48 -9.61
N ASP A 148 -4.06 2.27 -10.85
CA ASP A 148 -3.85 3.31 -11.84
C ASP A 148 -4.84 3.13 -13.01
N HIS A 149 -5.73 4.11 -13.21
CA HIS A 149 -6.65 4.17 -14.36
C HIS A 149 -6.13 5.05 -15.51
N GLY A 150 -4.92 5.61 -15.38
CA GLY A 150 -4.28 6.51 -16.34
C GLY A 150 -4.61 7.99 -16.11
N ASP A 151 -5.87 8.30 -15.78
CA ASP A 151 -6.36 9.64 -15.44
C ASP A 151 -6.44 9.89 -13.93
N VAL A 152 -6.65 8.83 -13.15
CA VAL A 152 -6.69 8.85 -11.69
C VAL A 152 -5.92 7.66 -11.12
N ILE A 153 -5.11 7.91 -10.09
CA ILE A 153 -4.40 6.88 -9.34
C ILE A 153 -4.77 6.96 -7.86
N THR A 154 -5.01 5.81 -7.24
CA THR A 154 -5.22 5.72 -5.80
C THR A 154 -4.24 4.75 -5.19
N SER A 155 -3.79 5.00 -3.96
CA SER A 155 -2.89 4.10 -3.25
C SER A 155 -3.34 3.84 -1.82
N ALA A 156 -2.91 2.70 -1.32
CA ALA A 156 -2.85 2.45 0.10
C ALA A 156 -1.89 3.41 0.81
N GLY A 157 -1.81 3.28 2.13
CA GLY A 157 -0.96 4.17 2.94
C GLY A 157 0.52 3.83 2.93
N THR A 158 1.28 4.75 3.50
CA THR A 158 2.69 4.56 3.87
C THR A 158 3.58 4.19 2.69
N ALA A 159 4.12 2.97 2.67
CA ALA A 159 5.06 2.57 1.63
C ALA A 159 4.40 2.53 0.24
N ALA A 160 3.10 2.23 0.18
CA ALA A 160 2.37 2.19 -1.08
C ALA A 160 2.22 3.57 -1.74
N SER A 161 2.21 4.65 -0.95
CA SER A 161 2.24 6.02 -1.47
C SER A 161 3.55 6.32 -2.21
N LEU A 162 4.69 5.83 -1.69
CA LEU A 162 5.98 5.92 -2.38
C LEU A 162 5.97 5.09 -3.67
N ASP A 163 5.47 3.85 -3.60
CA ASP A 163 5.36 2.96 -4.75
C ASP A 163 4.51 3.60 -5.87
N ALA A 164 3.37 4.20 -5.53
CA ALA A 164 2.51 4.92 -6.47
C ALA A 164 3.20 6.15 -7.08
N CYS A 165 3.90 6.96 -6.28
CA CYS A 165 4.63 8.11 -6.79
C CYS A 165 5.77 7.71 -7.75
N VAL A 166 6.51 6.64 -7.43
CA VAL A 166 7.57 6.10 -8.31
C VAL A 166 6.95 5.55 -9.60
N HIS A 167 5.79 4.90 -9.52
CA HIS A 167 5.04 4.45 -10.68
C HIS A 167 4.59 5.62 -11.57
N ILE A 168 4.12 6.73 -11.00
CA ILE A 168 3.81 7.95 -11.76
C ILE A 168 5.05 8.47 -12.51
N VAL A 169 6.20 8.55 -11.83
CA VAL A 169 7.46 8.95 -12.47
C VAL A 169 7.84 7.99 -13.61
N ARG A 170 7.69 6.68 -13.41
CA ARG A 170 7.93 5.66 -14.44
C ARG A 170 7.04 5.85 -15.66
N SER A 171 5.75 6.10 -15.44
CA SER A 171 4.78 6.28 -16.52
C SER A 171 5.03 7.56 -17.32
N ARG A 172 5.54 8.63 -16.67
CA ARG A 172 5.82 9.92 -17.33
C ARG A 172 7.21 10.03 -17.95
N LEU A 173 8.24 9.48 -17.30
CA LEU A 173 9.65 9.67 -17.66
C LEU A 173 10.34 8.38 -18.13
N GLY A 174 9.64 7.25 -18.08
CA GLY A 174 10.15 5.94 -18.47
C GLY A 174 10.87 5.19 -17.34
N ALA A 175 10.98 3.87 -17.54
CA ALA A 175 11.50 2.94 -16.52
C ALA A 175 12.96 3.20 -16.12
N ALA A 176 13.81 3.66 -17.05
CA ALA A 176 15.23 3.92 -16.75
C ALA A 176 15.40 5.05 -15.73
N LYS A 177 14.69 6.16 -15.90
CA LYS A 177 14.74 7.33 -14.99
C LYS A 177 14.12 7.00 -13.64
N ALA A 178 12.97 6.31 -13.63
CA ALA A 178 12.36 5.85 -12.39
C ALA A 178 13.27 4.89 -11.59
N ALA A 179 14.02 4.01 -12.27
CA ALA A 179 14.96 3.13 -11.60
C ALA A 179 16.15 3.89 -10.98
N VAL A 180 16.64 4.96 -11.62
CA VAL A 180 17.67 5.85 -11.02
C VAL A 180 17.14 6.50 -9.76
N LEU A 181 15.93 7.07 -9.84
CA LEU A 181 15.26 7.70 -8.71
C LEU A 181 15.03 6.72 -7.56
N ALA A 182 14.48 5.54 -7.83
CA ALA A 182 14.18 4.54 -6.80
C ALA A 182 15.45 4.07 -6.07
N ARG A 183 16.57 3.88 -6.79
CA ARG A 183 17.87 3.59 -6.18
C ARG A 183 18.36 4.72 -5.27
N ARG A 184 18.12 5.98 -5.66
CA ARG A 184 18.55 7.15 -4.89
C ARG A 184 17.80 7.28 -3.56
N ILE A 185 16.50 6.99 -3.56
CA ILE A 185 15.66 7.05 -2.35
C ILE A 185 15.55 5.70 -1.64
N VAL A 186 16.34 4.69 -2.06
CA VAL A 186 16.46 3.37 -1.43
C VAL A 186 15.11 2.64 -1.32
N VAL A 187 14.28 2.75 -2.36
CA VAL A 187 13.03 1.98 -2.48
C VAL A 187 13.15 0.95 -3.59
N ALA A 188 12.31 -0.09 -3.51
CA ALA A 188 12.26 -1.09 -4.57
C ALA A 188 11.95 -0.40 -5.91
N PRO A 189 12.70 -0.69 -6.99
CA PRO A 189 12.52 -0.01 -8.28
C PRO A 189 11.14 -0.26 -8.90
N HIS A 190 10.48 -1.35 -8.50
CA HIS A 190 9.07 -1.61 -8.81
C HIS A 190 8.53 -2.68 -7.86
N ARG A 191 7.38 -2.40 -7.24
CA ARG A 191 6.47 -3.41 -6.69
C ARG A 191 5.21 -3.40 -7.56
N GLU A 192 4.79 -4.57 -8.03
CA GLU A 192 3.55 -4.70 -8.79
C GLU A 192 2.37 -4.30 -7.88
N GLY A 193 1.41 -3.53 -8.40
CA GLY A 193 0.31 -2.96 -7.61
C GLY A 193 -0.62 -4.02 -6.98
N ASP A 194 -0.55 -5.26 -7.44
CA ASP A 194 -1.27 -6.44 -6.92
C ASP A 194 -0.55 -7.13 -5.75
N GLN A 195 0.64 -6.67 -5.36
CA GLN A 195 1.33 -7.21 -4.18
C GLN A 195 0.61 -6.79 -2.92
N ALA A 196 -0.04 -7.71 -2.22
CA ALA A 196 -0.77 -7.41 -0.98
C ALA A 196 0.03 -6.50 -0.02
N GLN A 197 -0.63 -5.48 0.53
CA GLN A 197 -0.11 -4.74 1.69
C GLN A 197 0.27 -5.74 2.80
N TYR A 198 1.32 -5.42 3.57
CA TYR A 198 1.61 -6.16 4.80
C TYR A 198 0.58 -5.75 5.86
N VAL A 199 -0.64 -6.27 5.74
CA VAL A 199 -1.73 -6.02 6.68
C VAL A 199 -1.71 -7.14 7.72
N GLU A 200 -1.38 -6.81 8.95
CA GLU A 200 -2.03 -7.47 10.08
C GLU A 200 -3.46 -6.93 10.06
N LEU A 201 -4.38 -7.66 9.41
CA LEU A 201 -5.78 -7.29 9.42
C LEU A 201 -6.20 -7.16 10.89
N PRO A 202 -6.83 -6.05 11.31
CA PRO A 202 -7.50 -6.02 12.59
C PRO A 202 -8.46 -7.19 12.62
N VAL A 203 -8.32 -8.02 13.65
CA VAL A 203 -9.32 -9.02 13.96
C VAL A 203 -10.61 -8.24 14.23
N PRO A 204 -11.69 -8.45 13.46
CA PRO A 204 -12.93 -7.70 13.66
C PRO A 204 -13.43 -7.92 15.09
N ASP A 205 -13.62 -6.82 15.84
CA ASP A 205 -14.29 -6.87 17.12
C ASP A 205 -15.77 -7.23 16.91
N GLY A 206 -16.10 -8.49 17.18
CA GLY A 206 -17.43 -8.93 17.60
C GLY A 206 -18.44 -9.29 16.48
N GLY A 207 -18.54 -10.59 16.20
CA GLY A 207 -19.74 -11.20 15.61
C GLY A 207 -19.41 -12.29 14.60
N ASP A 208 -19.45 -13.56 15.01
CA ASP A 208 -19.29 -14.79 14.18
C ASP A 208 -17.99 -14.93 13.36
N ASP A 209 -17.23 -13.86 13.15
CA ASP A 209 -15.94 -13.80 12.45
C ASP A 209 -14.73 -14.11 13.36
N GLY A 210 -14.97 -14.20 14.68
CA GLY A 210 -13.98 -14.60 15.67
C GLY A 210 -13.42 -16.00 15.43
N GLU A 211 -14.24 -16.93 14.93
CA GLU A 211 -13.80 -18.32 14.67
C GLU A 211 -12.68 -18.39 13.61
N ILE A 212 -12.71 -17.51 12.61
CA ILE A 212 -11.64 -17.41 11.59
C ILE A 212 -10.42 -16.70 12.17
N GLY A 213 -10.62 -15.63 12.95
CA GLY A 213 -9.54 -14.91 13.64
C GLY A 213 -8.75 -15.81 14.60
N GLU A 214 -9.45 -16.50 15.50
CA GLU A 214 -8.87 -17.47 16.45
C GLU A 214 -8.16 -18.62 15.71
N THR A 215 -8.74 -19.11 14.62
CA THR A 215 -8.10 -20.14 13.79
C THR A 215 -6.85 -19.62 13.08
N ILE A 216 -6.82 -18.35 12.67
CA ILE A 216 -5.64 -17.71 12.11
C ILE A 216 -4.54 -17.60 13.16
N GLU A 217 -4.86 -17.10 14.35
CA GLU A 217 -3.91 -16.97 15.46
C GLU A 217 -3.34 -18.34 15.86
N TRP A 218 -4.20 -19.34 16.02
CA TRP A 218 -3.80 -20.71 16.27
C TRP A 218 -2.90 -21.25 15.15
N ALA A 219 -3.25 -21.01 13.89
CA ALA A 219 -2.44 -21.48 12.76
C ALA A 219 -1.05 -20.82 12.74
N LEU A 220 -0.94 -19.53 13.08
CA LEU A 220 0.34 -18.82 13.18
C LEU A 220 1.23 -19.43 14.28
N ALA A 221 0.64 -19.84 15.40
CA ALA A 221 1.36 -20.52 16.49
C ALA A 221 1.77 -21.97 16.15
N ASN A 222 1.29 -22.54 15.03
CA ASN A 222 1.45 -23.95 14.67
C ASN A 222 2.01 -24.15 13.23
N LEU A 223 2.70 -23.16 12.67
CA LEU A 223 3.20 -23.23 11.29
C LEU A 223 4.30 -24.28 11.07
N ASP A 224 4.94 -24.72 12.14
CA ASP A 224 6.03 -25.70 12.20
C ASP A 224 5.58 -27.14 11.91
N ARG A 225 4.29 -27.43 12.07
CA ARG A 225 3.70 -28.73 11.76
C ARG A 225 2.80 -28.68 10.52
N PRO A 226 2.57 -29.81 9.84
CA PRO A 226 1.60 -29.89 8.75
C PRO A 226 0.23 -29.35 9.19
N LEU A 227 -0.29 -28.36 8.45
CA LEU A 227 -1.63 -27.81 8.66
C LEU A 227 -2.46 -28.06 7.40
N SER A 228 -3.39 -29.01 7.49
CA SER A 228 -4.36 -29.27 6.44
C SER A 228 -5.54 -28.30 6.51
N VAL A 229 -6.24 -28.14 5.38
CA VAL A 229 -7.48 -27.33 5.35
C VAL A 229 -8.56 -27.96 6.23
N ASP A 230 -8.55 -29.29 6.40
CA ASP A 230 -9.51 -30.00 7.24
C ASP A 230 -9.25 -29.74 8.73
N GLU A 231 -7.98 -29.65 9.16
CA GLU A 231 -7.64 -29.27 10.53
C GLU A 231 -8.03 -27.83 10.85
N LEU A 232 -7.76 -26.90 9.94
CA LEU A 232 -8.16 -25.50 10.11
C LEU A 232 -9.69 -25.36 10.18
N ALA A 233 -10.40 -26.07 9.32
CA ALA A 233 -11.87 -26.10 9.34
C ALA A 233 -12.41 -26.73 10.63
N GLY A 234 -11.76 -27.80 11.12
CA GLY A 234 -12.09 -28.44 12.38
C GLY A 234 -11.90 -27.53 13.59
N HIS A 235 -10.80 -26.76 13.63
CA HIS A 235 -10.55 -25.76 14.68
C HIS A 235 -11.63 -24.68 14.69
N ALA A 236 -12.05 -24.21 13.51
CA ALA A 236 -13.13 -23.25 13.36
C ALA A 236 -14.54 -23.85 13.55
N CYS A 237 -14.68 -25.13 13.92
CA CYS A 237 -15.97 -25.84 14.00
C CYS A 237 -16.82 -25.78 12.72
N MET A 238 -16.18 -25.71 11.55
CA MET A 238 -16.83 -25.54 10.25
C MET A 238 -16.61 -26.74 9.31
N SER A 239 -17.54 -26.93 8.37
CA SER A 239 -17.27 -27.79 7.21
C SER A 239 -16.15 -27.19 6.36
N ARG A 240 -15.33 -28.05 5.74
CA ARG A 240 -14.23 -27.64 4.84
C ARG A 240 -14.66 -26.62 3.78
N ARG A 241 -15.85 -26.81 3.20
CA ARG A 241 -16.40 -25.91 2.16
C ARG A 241 -16.80 -24.56 2.72
N SER A 242 -17.49 -24.53 3.86
CA SER A 242 -17.88 -23.29 4.53
C SER A 242 -16.66 -22.50 4.98
N PHE A 243 -15.70 -23.19 5.61
CA PHE A 243 -14.44 -22.61 6.05
C PHE A 243 -13.66 -22.01 4.89
N ALA A 244 -13.38 -22.77 3.83
CA ALA A 244 -12.59 -22.26 2.70
C ALA A 244 -13.23 -21.03 2.02
N ARG A 245 -14.57 -20.98 1.97
CA ARG A 245 -15.31 -19.82 1.44
C ARG A 245 -15.20 -18.62 2.37
N LYS A 246 -15.49 -18.79 3.67
CA LYS A 246 -15.44 -17.70 4.68
C LYS A 246 -14.01 -17.19 4.81
N PHE A 247 -13.03 -18.08 4.96
CA PHE A 247 -11.61 -17.76 5.01
C PHE A 247 -11.14 -16.96 3.78
N ARG A 248 -11.59 -17.31 2.56
CA ARG A 248 -11.24 -16.54 1.35
C ARG A 248 -11.91 -15.17 1.33
N ALA A 249 -13.15 -15.06 1.80
CA ALA A 249 -13.83 -13.77 1.94
C ALA A 249 -13.10 -12.87 2.95
N THR A 250 -12.60 -13.43 4.05
CA THR A 250 -11.89 -12.70 5.11
C THR A 250 -10.44 -12.36 4.74
N THR A 251 -9.69 -13.30 4.16
CA THR A 251 -8.22 -13.17 3.95
C THR A 251 -7.83 -12.90 2.49
N GLY A 252 -8.80 -12.85 1.58
CA GLY A 252 -8.57 -12.66 0.15
C GLY A 252 -7.98 -13.88 -0.59
N THR A 253 -7.61 -14.96 0.12
CA THR A 253 -6.93 -16.12 -0.47
C THR A 253 -7.42 -17.45 0.11
N SER A 254 -7.07 -18.56 -0.53
CA SER A 254 -7.41 -19.90 -0.02
C SER A 254 -6.57 -20.25 1.23
N PRO A 255 -7.10 -21.02 2.20
CA PRO A 255 -6.37 -21.39 3.42
C PRO A 255 -4.98 -22.00 3.17
N GLY A 256 -4.86 -22.94 2.22
CA GLY A 256 -3.57 -23.57 1.92
C GLY A 256 -2.52 -22.61 1.35
N ARG A 257 -2.95 -21.65 0.50
CA ARG A 257 -2.06 -20.60 -0.04
C ARG A 257 -1.65 -19.61 1.04
N TRP A 258 -2.56 -19.30 1.97
CA TRP A 258 -2.28 -18.45 3.13
C TRP A 258 -1.23 -19.07 4.05
N VAL A 259 -1.40 -20.34 4.46
CA VAL A 259 -0.44 -21.07 5.30
C VAL A 259 0.93 -21.11 4.64
N LEU A 260 0.98 -21.45 3.34
CA LEU A 260 2.22 -21.46 2.58
C LEU A 260 2.90 -20.08 2.60
N SER A 261 2.14 -19.00 2.43
CA SER A 261 2.68 -17.64 2.48
C SER A 261 3.30 -17.33 3.84
N ARG A 262 2.59 -17.62 4.93
CA ARG A 262 3.06 -17.37 6.30
C ARG A 262 4.31 -18.19 6.65
N ARG A 263 4.38 -19.45 6.21
CA ARG A 263 5.59 -20.28 6.36
C ARG A 263 6.79 -19.72 5.62
N LEU A 264 6.58 -19.20 4.42
CA LEU A 264 7.65 -18.55 3.65
C LEU A 264 8.12 -17.23 4.30
N ASP A 265 7.19 -16.47 4.89
CA ASP A 265 7.54 -15.24 5.63
C ASP A 265 8.33 -15.58 6.91
N HIS A 266 7.91 -16.61 7.66
CA HIS A 266 8.66 -17.10 8.82
C HIS A 266 10.06 -17.60 8.45
N ALA A 267 10.18 -18.34 7.32
CA ALA A 267 11.47 -18.77 6.82
C ALA A 267 12.39 -17.59 6.47
N ARG A 268 11.83 -16.48 5.96
CA ARG A 268 12.57 -15.25 5.68
C ARG A 268 13.19 -14.69 6.95
N THR A 269 12.40 -14.57 8.02
CA THR A 269 12.89 -14.14 9.34
C THR A 269 14.01 -15.03 9.82
N LEU A 270 13.86 -16.36 9.77
CA LEU A 270 14.92 -17.29 10.20
C LEU A 270 16.19 -17.23 9.34
N LEU A 271 16.06 -16.91 8.05
CA LEU A 271 17.21 -16.71 7.17
C LEU A 271 17.99 -15.44 7.50
N GLU A 272 17.32 -14.41 7.99
CA GLU A 272 17.88 -13.12 8.38
C GLU A 272 18.53 -13.17 9.78
N THR A 273 17.87 -13.82 10.74
CA THR A 273 18.24 -13.76 12.17
C THR A 273 18.99 -14.98 12.69
N THR A 274 19.17 -16.02 11.87
CA THR A 274 19.84 -17.26 12.32
C THR A 274 20.82 -17.81 11.30
N THR A 275 21.80 -18.56 11.79
CA THR A 275 22.80 -19.30 10.99
C THR A 275 22.39 -20.75 10.69
N ARG A 276 21.16 -21.16 11.05
CA ARG A 276 20.67 -22.54 10.89
C ARG A 276 20.68 -23.00 9.43
N SER A 277 20.87 -24.28 9.17
CA SER A 277 20.91 -24.78 7.79
C SER A 277 19.59 -24.53 7.04
N ILE A 278 19.64 -24.46 5.71
CA ILE A 278 18.44 -24.30 4.87
C ILE A 278 17.48 -25.47 5.07
N GLU A 279 18.02 -26.67 5.27
CA GLU A 279 17.29 -27.90 5.61
C GLU A 279 16.55 -27.78 6.95
N ASP A 280 17.18 -27.20 7.97
CA ASP A 280 16.56 -27.03 9.29
C ASP A 280 15.46 -25.98 9.24
N ILE A 281 15.70 -24.83 8.60
CA ILE A 281 14.68 -23.79 8.41
C ILE A 281 13.47 -24.32 7.65
N ALA A 282 13.69 -25.12 6.60
CA ALA A 282 12.60 -25.75 5.88
C ALA A 282 11.75 -26.62 6.82
N ARG A 283 12.39 -27.38 7.72
CA ARG A 283 11.71 -28.23 8.70
C ARG A 283 10.93 -27.41 9.73
N ASP A 284 11.56 -26.38 10.30
CA ASP A 284 10.93 -25.52 11.32
C ASP A 284 9.75 -24.72 10.76
N CYS A 285 9.75 -24.44 9.46
CA CYS A 285 8.63 -23.80 8.78
C CYS A 285 7.60 -24.81 8.26
N GLY A 286 7.69 -26.08 8.66
CA GLY A 286 6.72 -27.13 8.34
C GLY A 286 6.75 -27.63 6.88
N PHE A 287 7.83 -27.39 6.14
CA PHE A 287 7.99 -27.96 4.79
C PHE A 287 8.43 -29.43 4.87
N GLY A 288 7.75 -30.29 4.10
CA GLY A 288 8.08 -31.72 4.03
C GLY A 288 9.43 -32.03 3.36
N SER A 289 10.00 -31.09 2.61
CA SER A 289 11.36 -31.20 2.08
C SER A 289 11.99 -29.84 1.79
N ALA A 290 13.32 -29.78 1.88
CA ALA A 290 14.09 -28.60 1.48
C ALA A 290 13.95 -28.28 -0.03
N VAL A 291 13.67 -29.28 -0.88
CA VAL A 291 13.41 -29.07 -2.30
C VAL A 291 12.12 -28.29 -2.52
N THR A 292 11.03 -28.73 -1.88
CA THR A 292 9.73 -28.05 -1.94
C THR A 292 9.83 -26.64 -1.35
N PHE A 293 10.56 -26.46 -0.25
CA PHE A 293 10.84 -25.14 0.31
C PHE A 293 11.50 -24.21 -0.70
N ARG A 294 12.63 -24.63 -1.29
CA ARG A 294 13.37 -23.82 -2.28
C ARG A 294 12.51 -23.43 -3.48
N GLN A 295 11.73 -24.36 -4.04
CA GLN A 295 10.83 -24.07 -5.16
C GLN A 295 9.75 -23.04 -4.80
N ASN A 296 9.16 -23.15 -3.61
CA ASN A 296 8.13 -22.21 -3.15
C ASN A 296 8.71 -20.84 -2.80
N PHE A 297 9.91 -20.82 -2.21
CA PHE A 297 10.63 -19.60 -1.87
C PHE A 297 11.04 -18.83 -3.12
N ASP A 298 11.62 -19.51 -4.10
CA ASP A 298 11.99 -18.92 -5.39
C ASP A 298 10.75 -18.38 -6.13
N ARG A 299 9.66 -19.15 -6.17
CA ARG A 299 8.41 -18.69 -6.79
C ARG A 299 7.81 -17.44 -6.11
N LYS A 300 7.98 -17.27 -4.80
CA LYS A 300 7.42 -16.13 -4.06
C LYS A 300 8.35 -14.90 -4.08
N TYR A 301 9.65 -15.09 -3.93
CA TYR A 301 10.63 -14.01 -3.73
C TYR A 301 11.61 -13.83 -4.90
N SER A 302 11.49 -14.62 -5.96
CA SER A 302 12.36 -14.59 -7.16
C SER A 302 13.85 -14.69 -6.82
N THR A 303 14.18 -15.48 -5.79
CA THR A 303 15.55 -15.73 -5.35
C THR A 303 15.63 -17.01 -4.54
N THR A 304 16.82 -17.60 -4.43
CA THR A 304 17.04 -18.80 -3.62
C THR A 304 17.22 -18.45 -2.13
N PRO A 305 16.84 -19.32 -1.19
CA PRO A 305 17.08 -19.10 0.25
C PRO A 305 18.54 -18.79 0.59
N SER A 306 19.49 -19.48 -0.06
CA SER A 306 20.92 -19.28 0.14
C SER A 306 21.38 -17.91 -0.37
N SER A 307 20.94 -17.50 -1.57
CA SER A 307 21.23 -16.17 -2.09
C SER A 307 20.55 -15.06 -1.28
N TYR A 308 19.38 -15.34 -0.72
CA TYR A 308 18.67 -14.42 0.16
C TYR A 308 19.47 -14.18 1.44
N ARG A 309 19.87 -15.25 2.14
CA ARG A 309 20.71 -15.16 3.34
C ARG A 309 22.03 -14.46 3.07
N ALA A 310 22.70 -14.74 1.95
CA ALA A 310 23.96 -14.08 1.63
C ALA A 310 23.83 -12.55 1.47
N ARG A 311 22.62 -12.05 1.19
CA ARG A 311 22.33 -10.61 1.01
C ARG A 311 21.79 -9.94 2.26
N PHE A 312 21.02 -10.66 3.07
CA PHE A 312 20.22 -10.09 4.17
C PHE A 312 20.43 -10.76 5.53
N GLY A 313 21.19 -11.85 5.59
CA GLY A 313 21.60 -12.43 6.86
C GLY A 313 22.54 -11.49 7.60
N GLU A 314 22.42 -11.43 8.92
CA GLU A 314 23.39 -10.70 9.75
C GLU A 314 24.81 -11.19 9.42
N ALA A 315 25.68 -10.28 9.00
CA ALA A 315 27.09 -10.55 8.87
C ALA A 315 27.64 -10.83 10.27
N GLN A 316 28.24 -12.02 10.46
CA GLN A 316 28.96 -12.29 11.69
C GLN A 316 30.13 -11.30 11.79
N GLU A 317 30.18 -10.53 12.90
CA GLU A 317 31.46 -10.21 13.54
C GLU A 317 32.08 -11.48 14.13
#